data_AF-A0A0L1JC56-F1
#
_entry.id   AF-A0A0L1JC56-F1
#
_cell.length_a   1.000
_cell.length_b   1.000
_cell.length_c   1.000
_cell.angle_alpha   90.00
_cell.angle_beta   90.00
_cell.angle_gamma   90.00
#
_symmetry.space_group_name_H-M   'P 1'
#
loop_
_entity.id
_entity.type
_entity.pdbx_description
1 polymer ?
#
loop_
_entity_poly.entity_id
_entity_poly.type
_entity_poly.pdbx_seq_one_letter_code
_entity_poly.pdbx_strand_id
1 'polypeptide(L)'
;MGLLRDDTWVPELWTLFGVGEFILLSGIGLRCWLQGLHRPAAEDWVSLLIPAFYAVCAAGCYLVYIYGNKVDFTQAEINALTDEEARRLIIGTKWELVLAYSYPTVLWLLKASLLLLYWRLTSGLGRHRLLVLLLAVICLLTYIGIILSMSLACIPFRRFWEIKPLPPINCIQPPNIFIALAVSNVL
;
A
#
# COMPACT_ATOMS: atom_id res chain seq x y z
N MET A 1 7.43 5.98 27.76
CA MET A 1 7.39 4.50 27.80
C MET A 1 8.18 4.00 26.61
N GLY A 2 9.21 3.17 26.81
CA GLY A 2 9.98 2.62 25.69
C GLY A 2 9.12 1.64 24.91
N LEU A 3 8.91 1.90 23.63
CA LEU A 3 8.35 0.95 22.68
C LEU A 3 9.12 -0.37 22.84
N LEU A 4 8.44 -1.41 23.35
CA LEU A 4 8.97 -2.78 23.36
C LEU A 4 9.17 -3.17 21.89
N ARG A 5 10.41 -2.99 21.44
CA ARG A 5 10.81 -3.23 20.07
C ARG A 5 11.11 -4.71 19.96
N ASP A 6 10.11 -5.48 19.54
CA ASP A 6 10.24 -6.92 19.39
C ASP A 6 11.27 -7.22 18.29
N ASP A 7 12.39 -7.84 18.67
CA ASP A 7 13.48 -8.20 17.75
C ASP A 7 13.04 -9.26 16.72
N THR A 8 11.89 -9.91 16.93
CA THR A 8 11.29 -10.89 16.03
C THR A 8 10.62 -10.26 14.81
N TRP A 9 10.23 -8.99 14.86
CA TRP A 9 9.46 -8.34 13.79
C TRP A 9 10.28 -8.12 12.51
N VAL A 10 11.56 -7.74 12.65
CA VAL A 10 12.45 -7.51 11.49
C VAL A 10 12.67 -8.79 10.67
N PRO A 11 13.08 -9.93 11.25
CA PRO A 11 13.23 -11.16 10.48
C PRO A 11 11.90 -11.66 9.90
N GLU A 12 10.78 -11.49 10.62
CA GLU A 12 9.44 -11.81 10.09
C GLU A 12 9.11 -10.97 8.85
N LEU A 13 9.33 -9.65 8.89
CA LEU A 13 9.09 -8.76 7.76
C LEU A 13 9.91 -9.16 6.53
N TRP A 14 11.22 -9.37 6.70
CA TRP A 14 12.11 -9.68 5.59
C TRP A 14 11.91 -11.10 5.03
N THR A 15 11.55 -12.07 5.87
CA THR A 15 11.20 -13.42 5.39
C THR A 15 9.90 -13.41 4.60
N LEU A 16 8.85 -12.74 5.08
CA LEU A 16 7.60 -12.57 4.35
C LEU A 16 7.81 -11.83 3.03
N PHE A 17 8.60 -10.75 3.05
CA PHE A 17 8.96 -10.01 1.84
C PHE A 17 9.70 -10.89 0.83
N GLY A 18 10.73 -11.62 1.27
CA GLY A 18 11.51 -12.49 0.38
C GLY A 18 10.67 -13.62 -0.24
N VAL A 19 9.79 -14.24 0.53
CA VAL A 19 8.87 -15.28 0.03
C VAL A 19 7.87 -14.67 -0.96
N GLY A 20 7.27 -13.52 -0.62
CA GLY A 20 6.31 -12.84 -1.50
C GLY A 20 6.93 -12.40 -2.82
N GLU A 21 8.11 -11.79 -2.77
CA GLU A 21 8.86 -11.35 -3.95
C GLU A 21 9.21 -12.54 -4.86
N PHE A 22 9.66 -13.66 -4.28
CA PHE A 22 9.93 -14.88 -5.03
C PHE A 22 8.68 -15.42 -5.75
N ILE A 23 7.53 -15.43 -5.08
CA ILE A 23 6.25 -15.86 -5.68
C ILE A 23 5.85 -14.94 -6.84
N LEU A 24 5.96 -13.63 -6.66
CA LEU A 24 5.61 -12.65 -7.69
C LEU A 24 6.53 -12.75 -8.92
N LEU A 25 7.85 -12.78 -8.70
CA LEU A 25 8.84 -12.88 -9.77
C LEU A 25 8.77 -14.22 -10.50
N SER A 26 8.56 -15.33 -9.78
CA SER A 26 8.38 -16.65 -10.41
C SER A 26 7.13 -16.68 -11.29
N GLY A 27 6.03 -16.06 -10.86
CA GLY A 27 4.82 -15.90 -11.65
C GLY A 27 5.05 -15.11 -12.95
N ILE A 28 5.86 -14.04 -12.90
CA ILE A 28 6.25 -13.25 -14.07
C ILE A 28 7.13 -14.10 -15.00
N GLY A 29 8.13 -14.78 -14.44
CA GLY A 29 9.05 -15.64 -15.20
C GLY A 29 8.33 -16.77 -15.95
N LEU A 30 7.38 -17.45 -15.28
CA LEU A 30 6.53 -18.47 -15.91
C LEU A 30 5.67 -17.92 -17.05
N ARG A 31 5.13 -16.70 -16.90
CA ARG A 31 4.35 -16.04 -17.96
C ARG A 31 5.22 -15.71 -19.17
N CYS A 32 6.40 -15.13 -18.95
CA CYS A 32 7.36 -14.85 -20.02
C CYS A 32 7.80 -16.13 -20.75
N TRP A 33 7.97 -17.23 -20.02
CA TRP A 33 8.35 -18.52 -20.58
C TRP A 33 7.23 -19.16 -21.41
N LEU A 34 5.99 -19.17 -20.90
CA LEU A 34 4.85 -19.81 -21.57
C LEU A 34 4.29 -19.03 -22.76
N GLN A 35 4.24 -17.70 -22.68
CA GLN A 35 3.56 -16.87 -23.69
C GLN A 35 4.46 -16.48 -24.86
N GLY A 36 5.78 -16.60 -24.70
CA GLY A 36 6.76 -16.05 -25.64
C GLY A 36 6.71 -14.52 -25.66
N LEU A 37 7.87 -13.87 -25.78
CA LEU A 37 8.03 -12.41 -25.69
C LEU A 37 7.46 -11.63 -26.90
N HIS A 38 6.31 -12.04 -27.45
CA HIS A 38 5.88 -11.58 -28.77
C HIS A 38 4.92 -10.38 -28.77
N ARG A 39 4.27 -10.03 -27.64
CA ARG A 39 3.53 -8.76 -27.48
C ARG A 39 3.48 -8.32 -26.01
N PRO A 40 4.18 -7.25 -25.60
CA PRO A 40 4.04 -6.73 -24.24
C PRO A 40 2.63 -6.15 -24.10
N ALA A 41 1.73 -6.93 -23.52
CA ALA A 41 0.39 -6.46 -23.22
C ALA A 41 0.47 -5.53 -22.00
N ALA A 42 -0.53 -4.68 -21.79
CA ALA A 42 -0.66 -3.89 -20.56
C ALA A 42 -0.52 -4.74 -19.27
N GLU A 43 -0.78 -6.04 -19.38
CA GLU A 43 -0.59 -7.06 -18.35
C GLU A 43 0.86 -7.22 -17.86
N ASP A 44 1.85 -7.07 -18.73
CA ASP A 44 3.26 -7.27 -18.37
C ASP A 44 3.76 -6.09 -17.53
N TRP A 45 3.29 -4.88 -17.85
CA TRP A 45 3.55 -3.67 -17.06
C TRP A 45 2.90 -3.74 -15.68
N VAL A 46 1.63 -4.15 -15.58
CA VAL A 46 0.95 -4.30 -14.29
C VAL A 46 1.66 -5.35 -13.43
N SER A 47 2.09 -6.46 -14.03
CA SER A 47 2.78 -7.54 -13.31
C SER A 47 4.13 -7.10 -12.77
N LEU A 48 4.87 -6.23 -13.47
CA LEU A 48 6.14 -5.68 -13.01
C LEU A 48 5.98 -4.61 -11.92
N LEU A 49 4.88 -3.85 -11.93
CA LEU A 49 4.62 -2.82 -10.92
C LEU A 49 4.30 -3.41 -9.54
N ILE A 50 3.68 -4.59 -9.48
CA ILE A 50 3.33 -5.24 -8.20
C ILE A 50 4.55 -5.46 -7.29
N PRO A 51 5.63 -6.17 -7.71
CA PRO A 51 6.81 -6.37 -6.87
C PRO A 51 7.52 -5.05 -6.54
N ALA A 52 7.54 -4.09 -7.47
CA ALA A 52 8.13 -2.77 -7.22
C ALA A 52 7.43 -2.02 -6.07
N PHE A 53 6.09 -1.93 -6.10
CA PHE A 53 5.34 -1.31 -5.01
C PHE A 53 5.37 -2.14 -3.72
N TYR A 54 5.44 -3.48 -3.83
CA TYR A 54 5.59 -4.35 -2.67
C TYR A 54 6.94 -4.15 -1.95
N ALA A 55 8.03 -3.97 -2.70
CA ALA A 55 9.33 -3.60 -2.15
C ALA A 55 9.30 -2.23 -1.46
N VAL A 56 8.60 -1.25 -2.04
CA VAL A 56 8.39 0.06 -1.40
C VAL A 56 7.61 -0.08 -0.08
N CYS A 57 6.59 -0.94 -0.02
CA CYS A 57 5.88 -1.24 1.23
C CYS A 57 6.82 -1.83 2.28
N ALA A 58 7.59 -2.86 1.94
CA ALA A 58 8.49 -3.52 2.89
C ALA A 58 9.58 -2.57 3.41
N ALA A 59 10.20 -1.78 2.50
CA ALA A 59 11.15 -0.75 2.87
C ALA A 59 10.49 0.34 3.74
N GLY A 60 9.28 0.77 3.40
CA GLY A 60 8.51 1.74 4.17
C GLY A 60 8.23 1.27 5.59
N CYS A 61 7.76 0.03 5.77
CA CYS A 61 7.57 -0.59 7.08
C CYS A 61 8.87 -0.57 7.89
N TYR A 62 9.98 -1.01 7.30
CA TYR A 62 11.28 -1.05 7.98
C TYR A 62 11.75 0.35 8.41
N LEU A 63 11.54 1.37 7.56
CA LEU A 63 11.92 2.75 7.86
C LEU A 63 11.03 3.36 8.94
N VAL A 64 9.72 3.12 8.91
CA VAL A 64 8.81 3.53 9.99
C VAL A 64 9.23 2.89 11.32
N TYR A 65 9.59 1.60 11.29
CA TYR A 65 10.06 0.90 12.48
C TYR A 65 11.37 1.49 13.05
N ILE A 66 12.27 2.01 12.21
CA ILE A 66 13.53 2.65 12.66
C ILE A 66 13.33 4.07 13.15
N TYR A 67 12.60 4.88 12.40
CA TYR A 67 12.46 6.31 12.68
C TYR A 67 11.33 6.63 13.67
N GLY A 68 10.38 5.71 13.85
CA GLY A 68 9.16 5.92 14.61
C GLY A 68 8.13 6.75 13.83
N ASN A 69 6.86 6.65 14.20
CA ASN A 69 5.80 7.49 13.65
C ASN A 69 5.15 8.34 14.76
N LYS A 70 4.26 9.24 14.36
CA LYS A 70 3.50 10.09 15.29
C LYS A 70 2.32 9.39 15.96
N VAL A 71 1.95 8.18 15.53
CA VAL A 71 0.75 7.46 16.03
C VAL A 71 0.96 7.00 17.47
N ASP A 72 2.19 6.66 17.82
CA ASP A 72 2.53 6.09 19.13
C ASP A 72 2.73 7.12 20.26
N PHE A 73 2.60 8.41 19.97
CA PHE A 73 2.91 9.47 20.93
C PHE A 73 1.69 10.30 21.34
N THR A 74 1.63 10.62 22.63
CA THR A 74 0.68 11.59 23.17
C THR A 74 1.17 13.03 22.96
N GLN A 75 0.24 14.01 23.01
CA GLN A 75 0.59 15.43 22.86
C GLN A 75 1.60 15.91 23.92
N ALA A 76 1.55 15.35 25.14
CA ALA A 76 2.50 15.66 26.21
C ALA A 76 3.93 15.15 25.89
N GLU A 77 4.05 13.93 25.34
CA GLU A 77 5.33 13.34 24.97
C GLU A 77 5.95 14.05 23.76
N ILE A 78 5.13 14.43 22.78
CA ILE A 78 5.56 15.20 21.61
C ILE A 78 6.08 16.58 22.00
N ASN A 79 5.47 17.24 22.98
CA ASN A 79 5.94 18.54 23.47
C ASN A 79 7.27 18.43 24.23
N ALA A 80 7.50 17.31 24.92
CA ALA A 80 8.74 17.03 25.64
C ALA A 80 9.91 16.61 24.73
N LEU A 81 9.64 16.35 23.45
CA LEU A 81 10.64 15.88 22.50
C LEU A 81 11.66 16.96 22.11
N THR A 82 12.91 16.55 21.98
CA THR A 82 13.98 17.39 21.43
C THR A 82 13.78 17.66 19.93
N ASP A 83 14.39 18.72 19.41
CA ASP A 83 14.27 19.08 17.98
C ASP A 83 14.90 18.04 17.04
N GLU A 84 15.85 17.25 17.53
CA GLU A 84 16.44 16.13 16.77
C GLU A 84 15.49 14.94 16.68
N GLU A 85 14.86 14.55 17.78
CA GLU A 85 13.87 13.48 17.81
C GLU A 85 12.64 13.85 16.96
N ALA A 86 12.18 15.10 17.06
CA ALA A 86 11.09 15.60 16.23
C ALA A 86 11.42 15.47 14.72
N ARG A 87 12.65 15.81 14.30
CA ARG A 87 13.05 15.64 12.90
C ARG A 87 13.08 14.17 12.45
N ARG A 88 13.49 13.24 13.31
CA ARG A 88 13.45 11.80 13.01
C ARG A 88 12.01 11.31 12.81
N LEU A 89 11.10 11.70 13.70
CA LEU A 89 9.68 11.34 13.57
C LEU A 89 9.01 11.96 12.35
N ILE A 90 9.43 13.15 11.89
CA ILE A 90 8.90 13.73 10.64
C ILE A 90 9.23 12.80 9.46
N ILE A 91 10.44 12.23 9.46
CA ILE A 91 10.87 11.30 8.41
C ILE A 91 10.05 10.02 8.47
N GLY A 92 9.90 9.42 9.65
CA GLY A 92 9.11 8.19 9.80
C GLY A 92 7.63 8.39 9.47
N THR A 93 7.03 9.51 9.88
CA THR A 93 5.65 9.87 9.52
C THR A 93 5.46 10.06 8.01
N LYS A 94 6.46 10.60 7.30
CA LYS A 94 6.42 10.68 5.83
C LYS A 94 6.43 9.29 5.19
N TRP A 95 7.24 8.37 5.70
CA TRP A 95 7.27 6.98 5.23
C TRP A 95 5.98 6.23 5.55
N GLU A 96 5.37 6.49 6.69
CA GLU A 96 4.04 5.96 7.03
C GLU A 96 2.99 6.42 6.01
N LEU A 97 3.02 7.68 5.59
CA LEU A 97 2.15 8.17 4.54
C LEU A 97 2.41 7.47 3.20
N VAL A 98 3.68 7.27 2.83
CA VAL A 98 4.04 6.49 1.63
C VAL A 98 3.49 5.08 1.72
N LEU A 99 3.63 4.42 2.88
CA LEU A 99 3.11 3.08 3.14
C LEU A 99 1.58 3.03 3.00
N ALA A 100 0.89 4.04 3.54
CA ALA A 100 -0.55 4.17 3.44
C ALA A 100 -1.02 4.24 1.97
N TYR A 101 -0.24 4.83 1.06
CA TYR A 101 -0.55 4.84 -0.36
C TYR A 101 -0.09 3.57 -1.08
N SER A 102 1.10 3.06 -0.80
CA SER A 102 1.67 1.92 -1.53
C SER A 102 0.92 0.61 -1.24
N TYR A 103 0.45 0.41 -0.01
CA TYR A 103 -0.30 -0.78 0.38
C TYR A 103 -1.59 -1.00 -0.45
N PRO A 104 -2.53 -0.05 -0.53
CA PRO A 104 -3.68 -0.17 -1.42
C PRO A 104 -3.26 -0.25 -2.89
N THR A 105 -2.23 0.45 -3.34
CA THR A 105 -1.77 0.31 -4.73
C THR A 105 -1.40 -1.13 -5.06
N VAL A 106 -0.68 -1.85 -4.18
CA VAL A 106 -0.34 -3.27 -4.38
C VAL A 106 -1.62 -4.13 -4.45
N LEU A 107 -2.56 -3.96 -3.52
CA LEU A 107 -3.80 -4.73 -3.50
C LEU A 107 -4.64 -4.54 -4.78
N TRP A 108 -4.72 -3.31 -5.28
CA TRP A 108 -5.47 -3.00 -6.49
C TRP A 108 -4.76 -3.48 -7.75
N LEU A 109 -3.43 -3.42 -7.80
CA LEU A 109 -2.67 -4.01 -8.90
C LEU A 109 -2.84 -5.54 -8.93
N LEU A 110 -2.90 -6.20 -7.78
CA LEU A 110 -3.22 -7.63 -7.68
C LEU A 110 -4.62 -7.92 -8.24
N LYS A 111 -5.66 -7.18 -7.82
CA LYS A 111 -7.02 -7.30 -8.38
C LYS A 111 -7.05 -7.06 -9.89
N ALA A 112 -6.35 -6.04 -10.37
CA ALA A 112 -6.24 -5.75 -11.80
C ALA A 112 -5.58 -6.89 -12.57
N SER A 113 -4.50 -7.48 -12.04
CA SER A 113 -3.84 -8.63 -12.67
C SER A 113 -4.75 -9.86 -12.77
N LEU A 114 -5.58 -10.11 -11.75
CA LEU A 114 -6.57 -11.18 -11.76
C LEU A 114 -7.70 -10.89 -12.76
N LEU A 115 -8.20 -9.65 -12.81
CA LEU A 115 -9.22 -9.24 -13.77
C LEU A 115 -8.76 -9.40 -15.22
N LEU A 116 -7.50 -9.06 -15.51
CA LEU A 116 -6.91 -9.27 -16.84
C LEU A 116 -6.77 -10.76 -17.19
N LEU A 117 -6.42 -11.60 -16.21
CA LEU A 117 -6.42 -13.05 -16.39
C LEU A 117 -7.83 -13.58 -16.71
N TYR A 118 -8.84 -13.14 -15.95
CA TYR A 118 -10.23 -13.50 -16.20
C TYR A 118 -10.71 -13.03 -17.56
N TRP A 119 -10.32 -11.84 -17.99
CA TRP A 119 -10.64 -11.32 -19.32
C TRP A 119 -10.12 -12.23 -20.44
N ARG A 120 -8.89 -12.74 -20.32
CA ARG A 120 -8.32 -13.68 -21.30
C ARG A 120 -9.06 -15.01 -21.30
N LEU A 121 -9.35 -15.57 -20.13
CA LEU A 121 -10.04 -16.86 -19.98
C LEU A 121 -11.50 -16.82 -20.45
N THR A 122 -12.18 -15.69 -20.26
CA THR A 122 -13.60 -15.52 -20.63
C THR A 122 -13.82 -15.02 -22.05
N SER A 123 -12.76 -14.91 -22.84
CA SER A 123 -12.82 -14.43 -24.24
C SER A 123 -13.75 -15.26 -25.13
N GLY A 124 -14.02 -16.52 -24.79
CA GLY A 124 -14.97 -17.40 -25.48
C GLY A 124 -16.45 -17.27 -25.06
N LEU A 125 -16.78 -16.60 -23.94
CA LEU A 125 -18.17 -16.46 -23.47
C LEU A 125 -18.58 -14.98 -23.38
N GLY A 126 -19.25 -14.47 -24.43
CA GLY A 126 -19.54 -13.04 -24.62
C GLY A 126 -20.22 -12.31 -23.44
N ARG A 127 -21.08 -12.98 -22.67
CA ARG A 127 -21.76 -12.38 -21.49
C ARG A 127 -20.83 -12.18 -20.30
N HIS A 128 -19.79 -12.99 -20.14
CA HIS A 128 -18.81 -12.86 -19.06
C HIS A 128 -17.85 -11.70 -19.30
N ARG A 129 -17.56 -11.37 -20.56
CA ARG A 129 -16.70 -10.25 -20.93
C ARG A 129 -17.24 -8.90 -20.44
N LEU A 130 -18.54 -8.69 -20.57
CA LEU A 130 -19.19 -7.45 -20.12
C LEU A 130 -19.14 -7.32 -18.58
N LEU A 131 -19.29 -8.44 -17.86
CA LEU A 131 -19.13 -8.48 -16.40
C LEU A 131 -17.71 -8.15 -15.97
N VAL A 132 -16.69 -8.71 -16.63
CA VAL A 132 -15.28 -8.42 -16.31
C VAL A 132 -14.96 -6.93 -16.54
N LEU A 133 -15.49 -6.32 -17.61
CA LEU A 133 -15.32 -4.89 -17.84
C LEU A 133 -15.98 -4.05 -16.73
N LEU A 134 -17.21 -4.40 -16.32
CA LEU A 134 -17.90 -3.73 -15.22
C LEU A 134 -17.11 -3.82 -13.91
N LEU A 135 -16.60 -5.01 -13.58
CA LEU A 135 -15.75 -5.21 -12.40
C LEU A 135 -14.45 -4.41 -12.47
N ALA A 136 -13.82 -4.32 -13.65
CA ALA A 136 -12.63 -3.50 -13.85
C ALA A 136 -12.91 -2.01 -13.60
N VAL A 137 -14.05 -1.49 -14.07
CA VAL A 137 -14.48 -0.11 -13.81
C VAL A 137 -14.76 0.11 -12.33
N ILE A 138 -15.47 -0.81 -11.67
CA ILE A 138 -15.73 -0.72 -10.22
C ILE A 138 -14.41 -0.71 -9.44
N CYS A 139 -13.49 -1.61 -9.78
CA CYS A 139 -12.17 -1.69 -9.16
C CYS A 139 -11.37 -0.39 -9.32
N LEU A 140 -11.44 0.25 -10.49
CA LEU A 140 -10.79 1.54 -10.72
C LEU A 140 -11.44 2.66 -9.89
N LEU A 141 -12.77 2.69 -9.83
CA LEU A 141 -13.51 3.69 -9.05
C LEU A 141 -13.25 3.55 -7.55
N THR A 142 -13.19 2.33 -7.02
CA THR A 142 -12.87 2.09 -5.61
C THR A 142 -11.44 2.50 -5.29
N TYR A 143 -10.48 2.27 -6.20
CA TYR A 143 -9.10 2.73 -6.05
C TYR A 143 -9.04 4.26 -5.90
N ILE A 144 -9.64 4.96 -6.86
CA ILE A 144 -9.67 6.43 -6.87
C ILE A 144 -10.37 6.94 -5.61
N GLY A 145 -11.47 6.31 -5.21
CA GLY A 145 -12.19 6.66 -3.98
C GLY A 145 -11.32 6.57 -2.73
N ILE A 146 -10.49 5.54 -2.60
CA ILE A 146 -9.60 5.37 -1.44
C ILE A 146 -8.46 6.37 -1.46
N ILE A 147 -7.81 6.58 -2.61
CA ILE A 147 -6.72 7.56 -2.74
C ILE A 147 -7.23 8.98 -2.48
N LEU A 148 -8.44 9.29 -2.95
CA LEU A 148 -9.12 10.54 -2.63
C LEU A 148 -9.47 10.62 -1.15
N SER A 149 -10.05 9.57 -0.57
CA SER A 149 -10.37 9.56 0.87
C SER A 149 -9.13 9.77 1.72
N MET A 150 -7.99 9.18 1.36
CA MET A 150 -6.70 9.39 2.02
C MET A 150 -6.20 10.82 1.88
N SER A 151 -6.23 11.39 0.67
CA SER A 151 -5.75 12.75 0.43
C SER A 151 -6.65 13.83 1.03
N LEU A 152 -7.96 13.58 1.08
CA LEU A 152 -8.96 14.48 1.70
C LEU A 152 -9.11 14.27 3.21
N ALA A 153 -8.51 13.22 3.80
CA ALA A 153 -8.60 12.97 5.23
C ALA A 153 -8.02 14.12 6.07
N CYS A 154 -7.04 14.87 5.54
CA CYS A 154 -6.50 16.04 6.20
C CYS A 154 -6.21 17.18 5.20
N ILE A 155 -6.92 18.30 5.37
CA ILE A 155 -6.71 19.53 4.62
C ILE A 155 -6.32 20.61 5.65
N PRO A 156 -5.15 21.29 5.53
CA PRO A 156 -4.13 21.18 4.49
C PRO A 156 -3.19 19.96 4.62
N PHE A 157 -2.73 19.42 3.49
CA PHE A 157 -1.89 18.20 3.41
C PHE A 157 -0.58 18.28 4.23
N ARG A 158 -0.05 19.49 4.48
CA ARG A 158 1.13 19.68 5.34
C ARG A 158 0.95 19.13 6.76
N ARG A 159 -0.29 19.07 7.26
CA ARG A 159 -0.61 18.54 8.59
C ARG A 159 -0.39 17.03 8.71
N PHE A 160 -0.20 16.31 7.61
CA PHE A 160 0.09 14.89 7.66
C PHE A 160 1.45 14.57 8.29
N TRP A 161 2.46 15.42 8.13
CA TRP A 161 3.79 15.19 8.73
C TRP A 161 4.14 16.24 9.79
N GLU A 162 3.17 17.04 10.20
CA GLU A 162 3.34 18.01 11.26
C GLU A 162 3.29 17.30 12.63
N ILE A 163 4.25 17.65 13.48
CA ILE A 163 4.45 17.00 14.78
C ILE A 163 4.11 17.95 15.92
N LYS A 164 4.54 19.21 15.84
CA LYS A 164 4.26 20.26 16.82
C LYS A 164 3.44 21.37 16.15
N PRO A 165 2.16 21.59 16.50
CA PRO A 165 1.31 20.80 17.41
C PRO A 165 0.79 19.49 16.78
N LEU A 166 0.39 18.54 17.63
CA LEU A 166 -0.19 17.27 17.17
C LEU A 166 -1.50 17.54 16.40
N PRO A 167 -1.65 17.02 15.16
CA PRO A 167 -2.88 17.22 14.40
C PRO A 167 -4.06 16.44 15.03
N PRO A 168 -5.32 16.79 14.71
CA PRO A 168 -6.48 16.05 15.23
C PRO A 168 -6.42 14.57 14.82
N ILE A 169 -7.02 13.69 15.63
CA ILE A 169 -6.99 12.22 15.45
C ILE A 169 -7.39 11.77 14.03
N ASN A 170 -8.32 12.50 13.41
CA ASN A 170 -8.76 12.27 12.03
C ASN A 170 -7.63 12.34 10.99
N CYS A 171 -6.54 13.06 11.28
CA CYS A 171 -5.35 13.21 10.43
C CYS A 171 -4.18 12.29 10.83
N ILE A 172 -4.27 11.66 12.01
CA ILE A 172 -3.25 10.74 12.53
C ILE A 172 -3.60 9.32 12.10
N GLN A 173 -4.85 8.92 12.31
CA GLN A 173 -5.33 7.58 11.99
C GLN A 173 -6.80 7.64 11.57
N PRO A 174 -7.09 7.79 10.26
CA PRO A 174 -8.48 7.87 9.81
C PRO A 174 -9.13 6.47 9.91
N PRO A 175 -10.06 6.23 10.84
CA PRO A 175 -10.67 4.90 11.01
C PRO A 175 -11.43 4.45 9.74
N ASN A 176 -11.94 5.42 8.99
CA ASN A 176 -12.67 5.21 7.75
C ASN A 176 -11.81 4.55 6.66
N ILE A 177 -10.49 4.74 6.67
CA ILE A 177 -9.59 4.13 5.69
C ILE A 177 -9.54 2.62 5.89
N PHE A 178 -9.38 2.14 7.13
CA PHE A 178 -9.30 0.71 7.42
C PHE A 178 -10.61 0.00 7.05
N ILE A 179 -11.74 0.62 7.35
CA ILE A 179 -13.06 0.09 6.97
C ILE A 179 -13.21 0.08 5.45
N ALA A 180 -12.85 1.18 4.75
CA ALA A 180 -12.93 1.24 3.30
C ALA A 180 -12.03 0.21 2.61
N LEU A 181 -10.82 -0.01 3.14
CA LEU A 181 -9.89 -1.04 2.68
C LEU A 181 -10.45 -2.44 2.90
N ALA A 182 -10.98 -2.74 4.09
CA ALA A 182 -11.55 -4.05 4.41
C ALA A 182 -12.74 -4.37 3.50
N VAL A 183 -13.68 -3.44 3.34
CA VAL A 183 -14.86 -3.60 2.48
C VAL A 183 -14.45 -3.77 1.02
N SER A 184 -13.53 -2.93 0.53
CA SER A 184 -13.09 -2.98 -0.87
C SER A 184 -12.18 -4.17 -1.19
N ASN A 185 -11.58 -4.79 -0.18
CA ASN A 185 -10.81 -6.01 -0.37
C ASN A 185 -11.73 -7.21 -0.63
N VAL A 186 -12.89 -7.26 0.05
CA VAL A 186 -13.90 -8.31 -0.13
C VAL A 186 -14.62 -8.21 -1.48
N LEU A 187 -14.86 -6.99 -1.96
CA LEU A 187 -15.48 -6.71 -3.26
C LEU A 187 -14.54 -7.03 -4.44
#